data_AF-A0AAV8VEE6-F1
#
_entry.id   AF-A0AAV8VEE6-F1
#
_cell.length_a   1.000
_cell.length_b   1.000
_cell.length_c   1.000
_cell.angle_alpha   90.00
_cell.angle_beta   90.00
_cell.angle_gamma   90.00
#
_symmetry.space_group_name_H-M   'P 1'
#
loop_
_entity.id
_entity.type
_entity.pdbx_description
1 polymer ?
#
loop_
_entity_poly.entity_id
_entity_poly.type
_entity_poly.pdbx_seq_one_letter_code
_entity_poly.pdbx_strand_id
1 'polypeptide(L)'
;MDFHFMYLLVTVEYSDYTLEEVLLAYFFNVEKHFAASSMWTKYSMLKSMLKVHKGTDISKYGKLTSYLKVESRKYKTKKAKILERNRIEEFLKKAPDVEYLQVKVALILGVAGACRCNELTFLDISDVQDKGSYLYVLIPDTKTNISRSFTVMEEAFSVNAVEMCRKYISLRPKAADGKCTTQHSGINTISKTFSKVASFLGLPDPESFTWHGMRRSSATLLANAGGDITTVKRHGGWKSTTVAENYIEESLSSKMAIAEKIQVLPNVGEVVGPSSTSETPHRVNLNPGQNNKVVFELNVNSHKFSTVKILHNTIMAALPGSGLLYYLLALLMSLSWSEQFPLCDFLWILLPGSH
;
A
#
# COMPACT_ATOMS: atom_id res chain seq x y z
N MET A 1 17.90 11.27 -9.51
CA MET A 1 17.92 10.11 -10.44
C MET A 1 18.94 9.13 -9.89
N ASP A 2 18.68 7.83 -9.92
CA ASP A 2 19.59 6.81 -9.35
C ASP A 2 20.90 6.83 -10.19
N PHE A 3 22.02 7.29 -9.62
CA PHE A 3 23.31 7.42 -10.36
C PHE A 3 23.72 6.11 -11.04
N HIS A 4 23.37 4.99 -10.41
CA HIS A 4 23.58 3.64 -10.94
C HIS A 4 22.85 3.39 -12.27
N PHE A 5 21.66 3.96 -12.44
CA PHE A 5 20.88 3.80 -13.66
C PHE A 5 21.39 4.70 -14.80
N MET A 6 21.87 5.91 -14.50
CA MET A 6 22.52 6.75 -15.52
C MET A 6 23.80 6.11 -16.04
N TYR A 7 24.62 5.53 -15.15
CA TYR A 7 25.81 4.79 -15.56
C TYR A 7 25.45 3.59 -16.45
N LEU A 8 24.38 2.85 -16.11
CA LEU A 8 23.88 1.75 -16.93
C LEU A 8 23.41 2.19 -18.33
N LEU A 9 22.79 3.36 -18.46
CA LEU A 9 22.37 3.88 -19.76
C LEU A 9 23.55 4.29 -20.64
N VAL A 10 24.60 4.88 -20.06
CA VAL A 10 25.84 5.18 -20.79
C VAL A 10 26.50 3.89 -21.28
N THR A 11 26.42 2.79 -20.53
CA THR A 11 26.92 1.48 -20.99
C THR A 11 26.09 0.85 -22.13
N VAL A 12 24.82 1.20 -22.31
CA VAL A 12 23.99 0.70 -23.42
C VAL A 12 24.44 1.29 -24.76
N GLU A 13 24.91 2.53 -24.77
CA GLU A 13 25.40 3.17 -26.01
C GLU A 13 26.76 2.60 -26.49
N TYR A 14 27.44 1.80 -25.65
CA TYR A 14 28.77 1.24 -25.92
C TYR A 14 28.88 -0.28 -25.68
N SER A 15 27.77 -1.02 -25.67
CA SER A 15 27.79 -2.48 -25.47
C SER A 15 26.87 -3.24 -26.42
N ASP A 16 27.15 -4.53 -26.62
CA ASP A 16 26.34 -5.45 -27.45
C ASP A 16 25.02 -5.87 -26.79
N TYR A 17 24.67 -5.31 -25.63
CA TYR A 17 23.48 -5.70 -24.86
C TYR A 17 22.25 -4.88 -25.25
N THR A 18 21.11 -5.56 -25.30
CA THR A 18 19.82 -4.88 -25.46
C THR A 18 19.43 -4.11 -24.20
N LEU A 19 18.64 -3.05 -24.36
CA LEU A 19 18.12 -2.29 -23.21
C LEU A 19 17.28 -3.18 -22.26
N GLU A 20 16.57 -4.19 -22.78
CA GLU A 20 15.82 -5.14 -21.95
C GLU A 20 16.75 -5.97 -21.05
N GLU A 21 17.91 -6.41 -21.55
CA GLU A 21 18.91 -7.15 -20.77
C GLU A 21 19.55 -6.27 -19.68
N VAL A 22 19.85 -5.02 -20.02
CA VAL A 22 20.39 -4.05 -19.06
C VAL A 22 19.38 -3.75 -17.95
N LEU A 23 18.10 -3.60 -18.29
CA LEU A 23 17.03 -3.43 -17.30
C LEU A 23 16.84 -4.69 -16.43
N LEU A 24 16.95 -5.89 -17.00
CA LEU A 24 16.90 -7.13 -16.23
C LEU A 24 18.04 -7.18 -15.19
N ALA A 25 19.27 -6.84 -15.60
CA ALA A 25 20.41 -6.77 -14.68
C ALA A 25 20.21 -5.71 -13.58
N TYR A 26 19.65 -4.54 -13.93
CA TYR A 26 19.29 -3.51 -12.96
C TYR A 26 18.29 -4.04 -11.92
N PHE A 27 17.18 -4.62 -12.37
CA PHE A 27 16.14 -5.10 -11.45
C PHE A 27 16.58 -6.31 -10.63
N PHE A 28 17.47 -7.15 -11.16
CA PHE A 28 18.14 -8.19 -10.39
C PHE A 28 18.95 -7.66 -9.21
N ASN A 29 19.57 -6.47 -9.37
CA ASN A 29 20.24 -5.83 -8.25
C ASN A 29 19.27 -5.12 -7.30
N VAL A 30 18.22 -4.47 -7.84
CA VAL A 30 17.19 -3.80 -7.04
C VAL A 30 16.44 -4.77 -6.13
N GLU A 31 16.13 -5.99 -6.60
CA GLU A 31 15.43 -7.02 -5.81
C GLU A 31 16.12 -7.31 -4.48
N LYS A 32 17.46 -7.24 -4.43
CA LYS A 32 18.25 -7.51 -3.21
C LYS A 32 18.02 -6.51 -2.09
N HIS A 33 17.53 -5.32 -2.42
CA HIS A 33 17.43 -4.20 -1.48
C HIS A 33 15.99 -3.69 -1.29
N PHE A 34 15.07 -4.05 -2.18
CA PHE A 34 13.74 -3.45 -2.23
C PHE A 34 12.65 -4.50 -2.35
N ALA A 35 11.51 -4.25 -1.67
CA ALA A 35 10.31 -5.06 -1.84
C ALA A 35 9.77 -4.99 -3.28
N ALA A 36 9.03 -6.02 -3.70
CA ALA A 36 8.46 -6.10 -5.04
C ALA A 36 7.61 -4.87 -5.42
N SER A 37 6.88 -4.28 -4.48
CA SER A 37 6.12 -3.03 -4.72
C SER A 37 7.04 -1.85 -5.07
N SER A 38 8.15 -1.70 -4.37
CA SER A 38 9.17 -0.67 -4.66
C SER A 38 9.87 -0.91 -5.99
N MET A 39 10.09 -2.18 -6.39
CA MET A 39 10.57 -2.52 -7.73
C MET A 39 9.60 -2.03 -8.82
N TRP A 40 8.29 -2.27 -8.66
CA TRP A 40 7.30 -1.76 -9.61
C TRP A 40 7.24 -0.23 -9.66
N THR A 41 7.45 0.46 -8.54
CA THR A 41 7.59 1.92 -8.52
C THR A 41 8.79 2.36 -9.35
N LYS A 42 9.96 1.77 -9.13
CA LYS A 42 11.17 2.04 -9.93
C LYS A 42 10.92 1.74 -11.41
N TYR A 43 10.28 0.62 -11.75
CA TYR A 43 9.88 0.30 -13.12
C TYR A 43 8.98 1.37 -13.73
N SER A 44 7.97 1.84 -12.99
CA SER A 44 7.05 2.89 -13.47
C SER A 44 7.77 4.22 -13.71
N MET A 45 8.70 4.59 -12.83
CA MET A 45 9.54 5.77 -13.00
C MET A 45 10.42 5.65 -14.25
N LEU A 46 11.09 4.51 -14.42
CA LEU A 46 11.94 4.24 -15.58
C LEU A 46 11.15 4.21 -16.88
N LYS A 47 9.97 3.57 -16.89
CA LYS A 47 9.06 3.54 -18.03
C LYS A 47 8.69 4.95 -18.47
N SER A 48 8.30 5.80 -17.52
CA SER A 48 7.89 7.17 -17.80
C SER A 48 9.07 7.98 -18.35
N MET A 49 10.23 7.87 -17.71
CA MET A 49 11.45 8.57 -18.13
C MET A 49 11.90 8.14 -19.54
N LEU A 50 12.03 6.84 -19.80
CA LEU A 50 12.47 6.32 -21.09
C LEU A 50 11.48 6.66 -22.21
N LYS A 51 10.18 6.66 -21.92
CA LYS A 51 9.15 7.08 -22.88
C LYS A 51 9.29 8.55 -23.25
N VAL A 52 9.50 9.43 -22.27
CA VAL A 52 9.57 10.89 -22.48
C VAL A 52 10.90 11.30 -23.13
N HIS A 53 12.04 10.79 -22.63
CA HIS A 53 13.36 11.29 -23.01
C HIS A 53 14.05 10.48 -24.11
N LYS A 54 13.66 9.21 -24.31
CA LYS A 54 14.29 8.33 -25.29
C LYS A 54 13.28 7.76 -26.30
N GLY A 55 12.00 8.10 -26.19
CA GLY A 55 10.93 7.57 -27.05
C GLY A 55 10.68 6.07 -26.89
N THR A 56 11.25 5.44 -25.85
CA THR A 56 11.27 3.99 -25.70
C THR A 56 10.20 3.53 -24.71
N ASP A 57 9.29 2.66 -25.16
CA ASP A 57 8.25 2.08 -24.31
C ASP A 57 8.63 0.68 -23.80
N ILE A 58 9.16 0.63 -22.57
CA ILE A 58 9.54 -0.62 -21.90
C ILE A 58 8.36 -1.49 -21.47
N SER A 59 7.10 -1.08 -21.72
CA SER A 59 5.96 -1.97 -21.51
C SER A 59 5.92 -3.15 -22.47
N LYS A 60 6.62 -3.02 -23.61
CA LYS A 60 6.77 -4.07 -24.62
C LYS A 60 7.80 -5.14 -24.21
N TYR A 61 8.56 -4.91 -23.14
CA TYR A 61 9.62 -5.81 -22.67
C TYR A 61 9.02 -6.96 -21.85
N GLY A 62 8.67 -8.03 -22.56
CA GLY A 62 7.99 -9.20 -22.02
C GLY A 62 8.81 -9.98 -21.00
N LYS A 63 10.13 -10.08 -21.18
CA LYS A 63 11.01 -10.80 -20.24
C LYS A 63 11.12 -10.02 -18.94
N LEU A 64 11.35 -8.71 -19.04
CA LEU A 64 11.41 -7.82 -17.88
C LEU A 64 10.10 -7.82 -17.07
N THR A 65 8.95 -7.65 -17.75
CA THR A 65 7.65 -7.64 -17.08
C THR A 65 7.30 -8.98 -16.45
N SER A 66 7.65 -10.10 -17.10
CA SER A 66 7.45 -11.45 -16.56
C SER A 66 8.30 -11.68 -15.32
N TYR A 67 9.57 -11.28 -15.34
CA TYR A 67 10.47 -11.34 -14.19
C TYR A 67 9.89 -10.57 -12.98
N LEU A 68 9.50 -9.30 -13.16
CA LEU A 68 8.90 -8.49 -12.09
C LEU A 68 7.61 -9.11 -11.52
N LYS A 69 6.79 -9.73 -12.37
CA LYS A 69 5.56 -10.45 -11.94
C LYS A 69 5.88 -11.68 -11.09
N VAL A 70 6.91 -12.46 -11.46
CA VAL A 70 7.34 -13.62 -10.68
C VAL A 70 7.81 -13.19 -9.30
N GLU A 71 8.64 -12.15 -9.20
CA GLU A 71 9.11 -11.64 -7.91
C GLU A 71 7.96 -11.12 -7.04
N SER A 72 6.95 -10.52 -7.65
CA SER A 72 5.76 -10.05 -6.94
C SER A 72 4.95 -11.19 -6.31
N ARG A 73 4.91 -12.37 -6.95
CA ARG A 73 4.20 -13.54 -6.42
C ARG A 73 4.92 -14.15 -5.20
N LYS A 74 6.25 -14.05 -5.15
CA LYS A 74 7.04 -14.53 -4.01
C LYS A 74 6.86 -13.64 -2.77
N TYR A 75 6.56 -12.36 -2.97
CA TYR A 75 6.44 -11.40 -1.89
C TYR A 75 5.06 -11.45 -1.21
N LYS A 76 5.03 -11.73 0.10
CA LYS A 76 3.83 -11.57 0.94
C LYS A 76 3.79 -10.17 1.55
N THR A 77 2.75 -9.40 1.26
CA THR A 77 2.58 -8.05 1.80
C THR A 77 2.23 -8.08 3.29
N LYS A 78 2.96 -7.31 4.11
CA LYS A 78 2.60 -7.06 5.51
C LYS A 78 1.35 -6.18 5.56
N LYS A 79 0.27 -6.66 6.19
CA LYS A 79 -0.93 -5.85 6.44
C LYS A 79 -0.79 -5.10 7.77
N ALA A 80 -1.29 -3.87 7.83
CA ALA A 80 -1.37 -3.12 9.09
C ALA A 80 -2.33 -3.83 10.07
N LYS A 81 -1.96 -3.85 11.36
CA LYS A 81 -2.80 -4.45 12.42
C LYS A 81 -4.09 -3.65 12.59
N ILE A 82 -5.13 -4.32 13.07
CA ILE A 82 -6.46 -3.74 13.31
C ILE A 82 -6.81 -3.84 14.81
N LEU A 83 -7.73 -3.00 15.27
CA LEU A 83 -8.31 -3.08 16.61
C LEU A 83 -9.76 -3.57 16.51
N GLU A 84 -10.11 -4.43 17.46
CA GLU A 84 -11.49 -4.85 17.69
C GLU A 84 -12.28 -3.77 18.42
N ARG A 85 -13.62 -3.89 18.36
CA ARG A 85 -14.55 -2.93 18.97
C ARG A 85 -14.29 -2.75 20.47
N ASN A 86 -14.19 -3.85 21.21
CA ASN A 86 -13.93 -3.85 22.66
C ASN A 86 -12.67 -3.06 23.04
N ARG A 87 -11.58 -3.16 22.25
CA ARG A 87 -10.33 -2.43 22.50
C ARG A 87 -10.47 -0.93 22.24
N ILE A 88 -11.21 -0.56 21.20
CA ILE A 88 -11.54 0.85 20.93
C ILE A 88 -12.36 1.42 22.09
N GLU A 89 -13.41 0.72 22.51
CA GLU A 89 -14.27 1.14 23.62
C GLU A 89 -13.50 1.20 24.96
N GLU A 90 -12.61 0.24 25.21
CA GLU A 90 -11.73 0.22 26.37
C GLU A 90 -10.86 1.48 26.43
N PHE A 91 -10.22 1.85 25.32
CA PHE A 91 -9.41 3.07 25.24
C PHE A 91 -10.25 4.33 25.47
N LEU A 92 -11.40 4.44 24.79
CA LEU A 92 -12.27 5.63 24.91
C LEU A 92 -12.78 5.84 26.34
N LYS A 93 -13.05 4.75 27.08
CA LYS A 93 -13.50 4.79 28.48
C LYS A 93 -12.35 5.06 29.47
N LYS A 94 -11.22 4.36 29.32
CA LYS A 94 -10.15 4.35 30.34
C LYS A 94 -9.12 5.47 30.17
N ALA A 95 -8.85 5.92 28.95
CA ALA A 95 -7.80 6.92 28.73
C ALA A 95 -8.21 8.30 29.30
N PRO A 96 -7.34 9.01 30.03
CA PRO A 96 -7.69 10.31 30.60
C PRO A 96 -7.76 11.39 29.51
N ASP A 97 -8.82 12.20 29.52
CA ASP A 97 -9.02 13.26 28.52
C ASP A 97 -7.93 14.34 28.56
N VAL A 98 -7.32 14.58 29.72
CA VAL A 98 -6.25 15.58 29.90
C VAL A 98 -5.10 15.35 28.92
N GLU A 99 -4.80 14.08 28.61
CA GLU A 99 -3.70 13.70 27.71
C GLU A 99 -4.22 13.19 26.35
N TYR A 100 -5.35 12.49 26.34
CA TYR A 100 -5.80 11.71 25.17
C TYR A 100 -7.02 12.29 24.45
N LEU A 101 -7.59 13.43 24.87
CA LEU A 101 -8.83 13.95 24.24
C LEU A 101 -8.71 14.09 22.71
N GLN A 102 -7.61 14.63 22.20
CA GLN A 102 -7.38 14.71 20.75
C GLN A 102 -7.31 13.32 20.11
N VAL A 103 -6.60 12.38 20.73
CA VAL A 103 -6.44 11.01 20.22
C VAL A 103 -7.78 10.30 20.18
N LYS A 104 -8.62 10.49 21.20
CA LYS A 104 -9.98 9.96 21.25
C LYS A 104 -10.87 10.53 20.14
N VAL A 105 -10.89 11.85 19.96
CA VAL A 105 -11.66 12.48 18.87
C VAL A 105 -11.17 12.02 17.49
N ALA A 106 -9.86 11.94 17.29
CA ALA A 106 -9.29 11.43 16.04
C ALA A 106 -9.62 9.95 15.79
N LEU A 107 -9.63 9.12 16.84
CA LEU A 107 -10.05 7.72 16.76
C LEU A 107 -11.54 7.60 16.41
N ILE A 108 -12.41 8.37 17.07
CA ILE A 108 -13.85 8.40 16.81
C ILE A 108 -14.12 8.77 15.35
N LEU A 109 -13.60 9.91 14.89
CA LEU A 109 -13.81 10.39 13.52
C LEU A 109 -13.18 9.46 12.49
N GLY A 110 -11.96 8.97 12.76
CA GLY A 110 -11.23 8.07 11.88
C GLY A 110 -11.93 6.71 11.70
N VAL A 111 -12.48 6.15 12.78
CA VAL A 111 -13.24 4.89 12.72
C VAL A 111 -14.64 5.11 12.17
N ALA A 112 -15.36 6.17 12.56
CA ALA A 112 -16.71 6.44 12.07
C ALA A 112 -16.75 6.80 10.57
N GLY A 113 -15.72 7.46 10.04
CA GLY A 113 -15.68 7.91 8.65
C GLY A 113 -14.81 7.08 7.71
N ALA A 114 -14.04 6.10 8.24
CA ALA A 114 -12.97 5.41 7.52
C ALA A 114 -11.99 6.40 6.83
N CYS A 115 -11.74 7.53 7.47
CA CYS A 115 -11.03 8.66 6.88
C CYS A 115 -9.58 8.30 6.53
N ARG A 116 -9.07 8.88 5.45
CA ARG A 116 -7.62 8.97 5.21
C ARG A 116 -6.99 9.95 6.19
N CYS A 117 -5.68 9.82 6.40
CA CYS A 117 -4.98 10.65 7.38
C CYS A 117 -5.04 12.13 6.99
N ASN A 118 -4.86 12.42 5.71
CA ASN A 118 -4.98 13.76 5.16
C ASN A 118 -6.41 14.32 5.29
N GLU A 119 -7.43 13.50 5.04
CA GLU A 119 -8.84 13.92 5.16
C GLU A 119 -9.15 14.42 6.58
N LEU A 120 -8.69 13.71 7.63
CA LEU A 120 -8.90 14.19 8.99
C LEU A 120 -7.97 15.36 9.35
N THR A 121 -6.72 15.36 8.86
CA THR A 121 -5.74 16.42 9.16
C THR A 121 -6.21 17.80 8.67
N PHE A 122 -6.93 17.83 7.54
CA PHE A 122 -7.43 19.04 6.91
C PHE A 122 -8.94 19.24 7.09
N LEU A 123 -9.58 18.51 8.00
CA LEU A 123 -11.00 18.68 8.32
C LEU A 123 -11.19 20.02 9.07
N ASP A 124 -12.08 20.87 8.56
CA ASP A 124 -12.40 22.15 9.19
C ASP A 124 -13.61 22.02 10.13
N ILE A 125 -13.76 22.95 11.06
CA ILE A 125 -14.93 23.01 11.95
C ILE A 125 -16.21 23.31 11.15
N SER A 126 -16.10 24.11 10.09
CA SER A 126 -17.21 24.42 9.18
C SER A 126 -17.72 23.20 8.41
N ASP A 127 -16.90 22.16 8.26
CA ASP A 127 -17.29 20.88 7.65
C ASP A 127 -18.11 19.99 8.61
N VAL A 128 -18.22 20.35 9.88
CA VAL A 128 -18.91 19.58 10.93
C VAL A 128 -20.21 20.30 11.31
N GLN A 129 -21.34 19.65 11.01
CA GLN A 129 -22.66 20.12 11.43
C GLN A 129 -23.12 19.37 12.67
N ASP A 130 -23.34 20.09 13.77
CA ASP A 130 -23.94 19.54 14.99
C ASP A 130 -25.47 19.48 14.85
N LYS A 131 -26.04 18.27 14.97
CA LYS A 131 -27.48 18.01 14.88
C LYS A 131 -28.08 17.58 16.23
N GLY A 132 -27.37 17.81 17.33
CA GLY A 132 -27.81 17.41 18.67
C GLY A 132 -27.43 15.96 18.97
N SER A 133 -28.19 14.99 18.46
CA SER A 133 -27.98 13.55 18.73
C SER A 133 -26.92 12.90 17.83
N TYR A 134 -26.40 13.64 16.85
CA TYR A 134 -25.31 13.19 15.99
C TYR A 134 -24.56 14.39 15.39
N LEU A 135 -23.32 14.13 14.94
CA LEU A 135 -22.56 15.04 14.09
C LEU A 135 -22.62 14.55 12.64
N TYR A 136 -22.89 15.45 11.71
CA TYR A 136 -22.75 15.21 10.28
C TYR A 136 -21.43 15.83 9.81
N VAL A 137 -20.52 15.00 9.31
CA VAL A 137 -19.18 15.43 8.88
C VAL A 137 -19.09 15.33 7.37
N LEU A 138 -18.83 16.46 6.72
CA LEU A 138 -18.54 16.55 5.30
C LEU A 138 -17.03 16.40 5.09
N ILE A 139 -16.62 15.59 4.12
CA ILE A 139 -15.24 15.55 3.63
C ILE A 139 -15.24 16.23 2.26
N PRO A 140 -14.75 17.48 2.18
CA PRO A 140 -14.73 18.23 0.94
C PRO A 140 -13.77 17.60 -0.07
N ASP A 141 -14.05 17.81 -1.36
CA ASP A 141 -13.21 17.29 -2.43
C ASP A 141 -11.84 17.99 -2.43
N THR A 142 -10.77 17.20 -2.46
CA THR A 142 -9.41 17.76 -2.52
C THR A 142 -8.65 17.35 -3.77
N LYS A 143 -8.98 16.23 -4.44
CA LYS A 143 -8.24 15.72 -5.62
C LYS A 143 -8.98 14.76 -6.56
N THR A 144 -10.14 14.19 -6.18
CA THR A 144 -10.74 13.07 -6.95
C THR A 144 -12.19 13.30 -7.38
N ASN A 145 -12.74 14.49 -7.17
CA ASN A 145 -14.08 14.90 -7.57
C ASN A 145 -15.20 14.05 -6.94
N ILE A 146 -14.96 13.57 -5.72
CA ILE A 146 -15.95 12.80 -4.95
C ILE A 146 -15.92 13.33 -3.51
N SER A 147 -16.85 14.25 -3.21
CA SER A 147 -17.20 14.58 -1.83
C SER A 147 -17.89 13.39 -1.18
N ARG A 148 -17.63 13.17 0.10
CA ARG A 148 -18.31 12.14 0.89
C ARG A 148 -18.64 12.70 2.26
N SER A 149 -19.60 12.10 2.93
CA SER A 149 -19.95 12.45 4.31
C SER A 149 -20.11 11.20 5.16
N PHE A 150 -20.03 11.38 6.46
CA PHE A 150 -20.35 10.34 7.44
C PHE A 150 -20.95 10.97 8.70
N THR A 151 -21.50 10.12 9.57
CA THR A 151 -22.15 10.55 10.80
C THR A 151 -21.48 9.94 12.02
N VAL A 152 -21.42 10.72 13.09
CA VAL A 152 -21.02 10.25 14.43
C VAL A 152 -22.25 10.33 15.32
N MET A 153 -22.75 9.17 15.76
CA MET A 153 -23.89 9.09 16.66
C MET A 153 -23.48 9.44 18.09
N GLU A 154 -24.41 9.97 18.89
CA GLU A 154 -24.21 10.26 20.32
C GLU A 154 -23.70 9.03 21.07
N GLU A 155 -24.44 7.93 21.04
CA GLU A 155 -24.07 6.67 21.69
C GLU A 155 -23.18 5.79 20.78
N ALA A 156 -22.03 6.32 20.35
CA ALA A 156 -21.04 5.56 19.59
C ALA A 156 -19.93 5.01 20.49
N PHE A 157 -19.58 3.74 20.32
CA PHE A 157 -18.47 3.08 21.02
C PHE A 157 -18.59 3.13 22.55
N SER A 158 -19.81 2.94 23.07
CA SER A 158 -20.09 2.91 24.51
C SER A 158 -19.66 4.18 25.28
N VAL A 159 -19.58 5.33 24.59
CA VAL A 159 -19.30 6.66 25.14
C VAL A 159 -20.18 7.71 24.44
N ASN A 160 -20.35 8.90 25.02
CA ASN A 160 -20.96 10.02 24.30
C ASN A 160 -19.93 10.65 23.33
N ALA A 161 -19.89 10.13 22.10
CA ALA A 161 -18.90 10.53 21.11
C ALA A 161 -19.10 11.97 20.61
N VAL A 162 -20.36 12.42 20.54
CA VAL A 162 -20.73 13.78 20.16
C VAL A 162 -20.24 14.77 21.21
N GLU A 163 -20.51 14.50 22.48
CA GLU A 163 -20.08 15.36 23.60
C GLU A 163 -18.56 15.42 23.71
N MET A 164 -17.86 14.33 23.44
CA MET A 164 -16.40 14.31 23.38
C MET A 164 -15.85 15.21 22.27
N CYS A 165 -16.48 15.20 21.10
CA CYS A 165 -16.12 16.11 20.00
C CYS A 165 -16.43 17.58 20.36
N ARG A 166 -17.59 17.87 20.97
CA ARG A 166 -17.95 19.21 21.47
C ARG A 166 -16.95 19.73 22.49
N LYS A 167 -16.56 18.89 23.46
CA LYS A 167 -15.54 19.20 24.46
C LYS A 167 -14.24 19.59 23.78
N TYR A 168 -13.78 18.81 22.82
CA TYR A 168 -12.56 19.15 22.08
C TYR A 168 -12.66 20.48 21.31
N ILE A 169 -13.78 20.73 20.63
CA ILE A 169 -14.03 22.00 19.91
C ILE A 169 -14.03 23.19 20.88
N SER A 170 -14.66 23.06 22.05
CA SER A 170 -14.72 24.13 23.06
C SER A 170 -13.35 24.52 23.65
N LEU A 171 -12.40 23.58 23.68
CA LEU A 171 -11.05 23.80 24.19
C LEU A 171 -10.09 24.35 23.14
N ARG A 172 -10.49 24.40 21.86
CA ARG A 172 -9.65 24.95 20.80
C ARG A 172 -9.56 26.47 20.93
N PRO A 173 -8.35 27.06 20.96
CA PRO A 173 -8.19 28.50 21.03
C PRO A 173 -8.75 29.15 19.75
N LYS A 174 -9.59 30.17 19.91
CA LYS A 174 -10.12 30.96 18.77
C LYS A 174 -9.07 31.90 18.19
N ALA A 175 -8.10 32.30 19.00
CA ALA A 175 -6.97 33.14 18.63
C ALA A 175 -5.72 32.66 19.39
N ALA A 176 -4.53 32.89 18.83
CA ALA A 176 -3.29 32.51 19.48
C ALA A 176 -3.05 33.39 20.73
N ASP A 177 -2.82 32.76 21.88
CA ASP A 177 -2.71 33.44 23.19
C ASP A 177 -1.33 33.23 23.85
N GLY A 178 -0.30 32.97 23.04
CA GLY A 178 1.09 32.79 23.49
C GLY A 178 1.38 31.42 24.14
N LYS A 179 0.35 30.71 24.65
CA LYS A 179 0.46 29.34 25.16
C LYS A 179 -0.14 28.31 24.21
N CYS A 180 -1.14 28.70 23.41
CA CYS A 180 -1.79 27.86 22.44
C CYS A 180 -1.80 28.54 21.05
N THR A 181 -1.59 27.76 20.00
CA THR A 181 -1.62 28.24 18.62
C THR A 181 -2.90 27.77 17.92
N THR A 182 -3.35 28.54 16.93
CA THR A 182 -4.48 28.16 16.05
C THR A 182 -4.07 27.14 14.98
N GLN A 183 -2.81 26.66 15.00
CA GLN A 183 -2.34 25.70 14.02
C GLN A 183 -3.01 24.34 14.22
N HIS A 184 -3.40 23.71 13.11
CA HIS A 184 -3.86 22.34 13.14
C HIS A 184 -2.70 21.41 13.50
N SER A 185 -3.01 20.21 14.00
CA SER A 185 -1.96 19.23 14.27
C SER A 185 -1.41 18.70 12.95
N GLY A 186 -0.09 18.53 12.90
CA GLY A 186 0.58 18.02 11.71
C GLY A 186 0.19 16.58 11.39
N ILE A 187 0.25 16.23 10.10
CA ILE A 187 -0.13 14.90 9.58
C ILE A 187 0.63 13.75 10.28
N ASN A 188 1.89 13.99 10.68
CA ASN A 188 2.70 12.99 11.39
C ASN A 188 2.25 12.77 12.84
N THR A 189 1.66 13.79 13.48
CA THR A 189 1.08 13.65 14.82
C THR A 189 -0.23 12.89 14.74
N ILE A 190 -1.09 13.25 13.78
CA ILE A 190 -2.37 12.58 13.54
C ILE A 190 -2.17 11.13 13.12
N SER A 191 -1.18 10.84 12.25
CA SER A 191 -0.92 9.48 11.78
C SER A 191 -0.53 8.50 12.88
N LYS A 192 0.06 9.00 13.97
CA LYS A 192 0.44 8.23 15.16
C LYS A 192 -0.71 7.94 16.13
N THR A 193 -1.92 8.45 15.88
CA THR A 193 -3.10 8.24 16.74
C THR A 193 -3.31 6.76 17.07
N PHE A 194 -3.31 5.89 16.06
CA PHE A 194 -3.60 4.47 16.25
C PHE A 194 -2.49 3.73 17.02
N SER A 195 -1.22 4.13 16.82
CA SER A 195 -0.09 3.63 17.60
C SER A 195 -0.18 4.06 19.05
N LYS A 196 -0.56 5.32 19.33
CA LYS A 196 -0.76 5.81 20.71
C LYS A 196 -1.85 5.04 21.44
N VAL A 197 -2.95 4.73 20.74
CA VAL A 197 -4.03 3.88 21.29
C VAL A 197 -3.48 2.49 21.64
N ALA A 198 -2.73 1.87 20.73
CA ALA A 198 -2.12 0.56 20.97
C ALA A 198 -1.11 0.57 22.13
N SER A 199 -0.28 1.62 22.23
CA SER A 199 0.65 1.82 23.34
C SER A 199 -0.07 1.95 24.68
N PHE A 200 -1.15 2.75 24.74
CA PHE A 200 -1.95 2.90 25.96
C PHE A 200 -2.57 1.58 26.41
N LEU A 201 -3.05 0.77 25.47
CA LEU A 201 -3.64 -0.54 25.74
C LEU A 201 -2.61 -1.64 26.04
N GLY A 202 -1.30 -1.34 26.00
CA GLY A 202 -0.22 -2.30 26.25
C GLY A 202 -0.11 -3.40 25.18
N LEU A 203 -0.51 -3.12 23.94
CA LEU A 203 -0.47 -4.10 22.86
C LEU A 203 0.96 -4.32 22.32
N PRO A 204 1.29 -5.54 21.88
CA PRO A 204 2.62 -5.83 21.33
C PRO A 204 2.83 -5.17 19.97
N ASP A 205 4.02 -4.56 19.80
CA ASP A 205 4.44 -3.85 18.59
C ASP A 205 3.45 -2.74 18.18
N PRO A 206 3.32 -1.65 18.99
CA PRO A 206 2.42 -0.53 18.71
C PRO A 206 2.65 0.14 17.35
N GLU A 207 3.89 0.18 16.87
CA GLU A 207 4.26 0.82 15.60
C GLU A 207 3.60 0.16 14.38
N SER A 208 3.18 -1.10 14.50
CA SER A 208 2.40 -1.79 13.47
C SER A 208 0.94 -1.33 13.37
N PHE A 209 0.44 -0.62 14.38
CA PHE A 209 -0.88 0.02 14.40
C PHE A 209 -0.78 1.40 13.74
N THR A 210 -0.79 1.42 12.42
CA THR A 210 -0.75 2.65 11.63
C THR A 210 -2.15 3.24 11.42
N TRP A 211 -2.24 4.51 11.00
CA TRP A 211 -3.50 5.12 10.55
C TRP A 211 -4.27 4.25 9.54
N HIS A 212 -3.55 3.59 8.62
CA HIS A 212 -4.18 2.69 7.65
C HIS A 212 -4.86 1.50 8.35
N GLY A 213 -4.24 0.97 9.41
CA GLY A 213 -4.84 -0.05 10.29
C GLY A 213 -6.15 0.39 10.93
N MET A 214 -6.25 1.66 11.34
CA MET A 214 -7.51 2.22 11.86
C MET A 214 -8.62 2.23 10.82
N ARG A 215 -8.31 2.67 9.59
CA ARG A 215 -9.24 2.63 8.46
C ARG A 215 -9.66 1.19 8.11
N ARG A 216 -8.73 0.23 8.19
CA ARG A 216 -9.05 -1.20 8.04
C ARG A 216 -10.00 -1.69 9.14
N SER A 217 -9.73 -1.31 10.39
CA SER A 217 -10.56 -1.67 11.55
C SER A 217 -12.00 -1.21 11.34
N SER A 218 -12.19 0.03 10.88
CA SER A 218 -13.51 0.58 10.53
C SER A 218 -14.29 -0.30 9.54
N ALA A 219 -13.68 -0.70 8.43
CA ALA A 219 -14.34 -1.54 7.44
C ALA A 219 -14.57 -2.98 7.92
N THR A 220 -13.63 -3.55 8.68
CA THR A 220 -13.82 -4.87 9.29
C THR A 220 -14.96 -4.86 10.31
N LEU A 221 -15.10 -3.80 11.11
CA LEU A 221 -16.22 -3.65 12.04
C LEU A 221 -17.57 -3.59 11.30
N LEU A 222 -17.63 -2.85 10.20
CA LEU A 222 -18.82 -2.77 9.36
C LEU A 222 -19.16 -4.12 8.69
N ALA A 223 -18.16 -4.81 8.14
CA ALA A 223 -18.35 -6.13 7.55
C ALA A 223 -18.81 -7.16 8.60
N ASN A 224 -18.20 -7.17 9.79
CA ASN A 224 -18.62 -8.03 10.90
C ASN A 224 -20.05 -7.75 11.37
N ALA A 225 -20.51 -6.50 11.28
CA ALA A 225 -21.89 -6.12 11.56
C ALA A 225 -22.88 -6.47 10.43
N GLY A 226 -22.44 -7.16 9.37
CA GLY A 226 -23.28 -7.59 8.25
C GLY A 226 -23.39 -6.57 7.11
N GLY A 227 -22.50 -5.58 7.05
CA GLY A 227 -22.46 -4.64 5.93
C GLY A 227 -22.14 -5.35 4.61
N ASP A 228 -23.01 -5.16 3.62
CA ASP A 228 -22.80 -5.72 2.28
C ASP A 228 -21.64 -5.02 1.55
N ILE A 229 -21.23 -5.59 0.41
CA ILE A 229 -20.13 -5.05 -0.38
C ILE A 229 -20.36 -3.61 -0.82
N THR A 230 -21.60 -3.24 -1.13
CA THR A 230 -21.94 -1.88 -1.57
C THR A 230 -21.78 -0.90 -0.42
N THR A 231 -22.25 -1.27 0.77
CA THR A 231 -22.13 -0.46 1.99
C THR A 231 -20.67 -0.31 2.39
N VAL A 232 -19.87 -1.38 2.39
CA VAL A 232 -18.42 -1.32 2.70
C VAL A 232 -17.67 -0.45 1.68
N LYS A 233 -17.96 -0.58 0.39
CA LYS A 233 -17.36 0.26 -0.66
C LYS A 233 -17.69 1.74 -0.48
N ARG A 234 -18.97 2.06 -0.26
CA ARG A 234 -19.44 3.43 -0.03
C ARG A 234 -18.80 4.01 1.24
N HIS A 235 -18.76 3.21 2.30
CA HIS A 235 -18.16 3.57 3.58
C HIS A 235 -16.67 3.88 3.49
N GLY A 236 -15.86 3.11 2.76
CA GLY A 236 -14.45 3.48 2.58
C GLY A 236 -14.17 4.42 1.41
N GLY A 237 -15.14 4.68 0.54
CA GLY A 237 -14.89 5.41 -0.72
C GLY A 237 -13.96 4.64 -1.65
N TRP A 238 -14.13 3.30 -1.73
CA TRP A 238 -13.35 2.44 -2.62
C TRP A 238 -14.03 2.30 -3.99
N LYS A 239 -13.28 2.60 -5.06
CA LYS A 239 -13.74 2.38 -6.45
C LYS A 239 -13.76 0.89 -6.81
N SER A 240 -12.68 0.17 -6.48
CA SER A 240 -12.54 -1.28 -6.72
C SER A 240 -13.30 -2.11 -5.68
N THR A 241 -13.93 -3.20 -6.12
CA THR A 241 -14.58 -4.19 -5.24
C THR A 241 -13.57 -5.05 -4.49
N THR A 242 -12.43 -5.37 -5.11
CA THR A 242 -11.41 -6.29 -4.57
C THR A 242 -10.97 -5.92 -3.16
N VAL A 243 -10.81 -4.61 -2.87
CA VAL A 243 -10.41 -4.16 -1.52
C VAL A 243 -11.54 -4.38 -0.50
N ALA A 244 -12.80 -4.16 -0.91
CA ALA A 244 -13.97 -4.36 -0.05
C ALA A 244 -14.26 -5.85 0.20
N GLU A 245 -14.13 -6.68 -0.84
CA GLU A 245 -14.27 -8.14 -0.77
C GLU A 245 -13.38 -8.74 0.31
N ASN A 246 -12.11 -8.35 0.35
CA ASN A 246 -11.16 -8.82 1.37
C ASN A 246 -11.65 -8.61 2.81
N TYR A 247 -12.36 -7.52 3.12
CA TYR A 247 -12.85 -7.30 4.49
C TYR A 247 -14.05 -8.18 4.83
N ILE A 248 -14.91 -8.47 3.84
CA ILE A 248 -16.08 -9.34 3.98
C ILE A 248 -15.65 -10.80 4.06
N GLU A 249 -14.71 -11.23 3.22
CA GLU A 249 -14.12 -12.57 3.27
C GLU A 249 -13.39 -12.84 4.59
N GLU A 250 -12.73 -11.83 5.17
CA GLU A 250 -12.08 -11.95 6.47
C GLU A 250 -13.08 -11.93 7.65
N SER A 251 -14.34 -11.53 7.42
CA SER A 251 -15.36 -11.38 8.47
C SER A 251 -15.73 -12.70 9.13
N LEU A 252 -15.64 -12.75 10.46
CA LEU A 252 -15.98 -13.93 11.23
C LEU A 252 -17.48 -14.24 11.13
N SER A 253 -18.35 -13.23 11.18
CA SER A 253 -19.79 -13.43 11.07
C SER A 253 -20.19 -14.00 9.70
N SER A 254 -19.54 -13.54 8.62
CA SER A 254 -19.75 -14.11 7.28
C SER A 254 -19.31 -15.57 7.21
N LYS A 255 -18.14 -15.90 7.78
CA LYS A 255 -17.67 -17.29 7.87
C LYS A 255 -18.59 -18.18 8.71
N MET A 256 -19.08 -17.66 9.84
CA MET A 256 -20.03 -18.37 10.69
C MET A 256 -21.36 -18.60 9.99
N ALA A 257 -21.91 -17.60 9.29
CA ALA A 257 -23.16 -17.74 8.53
C ALA A 257 -23.03 -18.75 7.37
N ILE A 258 -21.87 -18.78 6.70
CA ILE A 258 -21.57 -19.80 5.68
C ILE A 258 -21.46 -21.18 6.33
N ALA A 259 -20.74 -21.28 7.45
CA ALA A 259 -20.58 -22.53 8.18
C ALA A 259 -21.94 -23.06 8.66
N GLU A 260 -22.81 -22.20 9.20
CA GLU A 260 -24.16 -22.55 9.62
C GLU A 260 -24.99 -23.10 8.46
N LYS A 261 -25.00 -22.43 7.31
CA LYS A 261 -25.73 -22.94 6.12
C LYS A 261 -25.24 -24.29 5.62
N ILE A 262 -23.95 -24.61 5.80
CA ILE A 262 -23.34 -25.85 5.32
C ILE A 262 -23.48 -26.97 6.36
N GLN A 263 -23.25 -26.65 7.64
CA GLN A 263 -23.11 -27.62 8.74
C GLN A 263 -24.42 -27.80 9.52
N VAL A 264 -25.22 -26.74 9.62
CA VAL A 264 -26.52 -26.71 10.28
C VAL A 264 -27.58 -26.72 9.19
N LEU A 265 -27.75 -27.88 8.54
CA LEU A 265 -28.93 -28.11 7.72
C LEU A 265 -30.17 -28.02 8.62
N PRO A 266 -31.23 -27.26 8.26
CA PRO A 266 -32.55 -27.56 8.78
C PRO A 266 -32.86 -29.02 8.41
N ASN A 267 -33.39 -29.81 9.33
CA ASN A 267 -33.93 -31.13 9.00
C ASN A 267 -34.94 -30.96 7.86
N VAL A 268 -34.51 -31.25 6.63
CA VAL A 268 -35.41 -31.34 5.48
C VAL A 268 -36.20 -32.61 5.71
N GLY A 269 -37.41 -32.45 6.23
CA GLY A 269 -38.42 -33.50 6.19
C GLY A 269 -38.59 -33.97 4.75
N GLU A 270 -38.55 -35.28 4.59
CA GLU A 270 -38.87 -36.10 3.40
C GLU A 270 -39.12 -35.34 2.10
N VAL A 271 -38.13 -35.37 1.21
CA VAL A 271 -38.39 -35.23 -0.22
C VAL A 271 -38.91 -36.58 -0.71
N VAL A 272 -40.23 -36.71 -0.83
CA VAL A 272 -40.87 -37.80 -1.57
C VAL A 272 -40.48 -37.65 -3.04
N GLY A 273 -39.56 -38.47 -3.52
CA GLY A 273 -39.20 -38.54 -4.94
C GLY A 273 -40.29 -39.27 -5.73
N PRO A 274 -40.65 -38.81 -6.95
CA PRO A 274 -41.49 -39.61 -7.84
C PRO A 274 -40.69 -40.78 -8.41
N SER A 275 -41.38 -41.93 -8.49
CA SER A 275 -40.89 -43.24 -8.87
C SER A 275 -40.16 -43.29 -10.23
N SER A 276 -39.20 -44.21 -10.30
CA SER A 276 -38.47 -44.64 -11.49
C SER A 276 -39.37 -45.14 -12.62
N THR A 277 -39.12 -44.65 -13.83
CA THR A 277 -39.24 -45.47 -15.04
C THR A 277 -37.95 -45.36 -15.84
N SER A 278 -37.43 -46.54 -16.15
CA SER A 278 -36.23 -46.86 -16.90
C SER A 278 -36.20 -46.26 -18.29
N GLU A 279 -35.10 -45.60 -18.65
CA GLU A 279 -34.54 -45.63 -20.00
C GLU A 279 -33.07 -45.17 -19.93
N THR A 280 -32.17 -46.08 -20.32
CA THR A 280 -30.73 -45.88 -20.42
C THR A 280 -30.37 -44.81 -21.46
N PRO A 281 -29.38 -43.94 -21.19
CA PRO A 281 -28.62 -43.33 -22.27
C PRO A 281 -27.14 -43.73 -22.26
N HIS A 282 -26.65 -43.83 -23.49
CA HIS A 282 -25.32 -44.24 -23.92
C HIS A 282 -24.14 -43.70 -23.11
N ARG A 283 -23.23 -44.62 -22.82
CA ARG A 283 -21.87 -44.42 -22.33
C ARG A 283 -21.04 -43.68 -23.40
N VAL A 284 -20.77 -42.39 -23.19
CA VAL A 284 -19.65 -41.70 -23.86
C VAL A 284 -18.45 -41.82 -22.93
N ASN A 285 -17.52 -42.71 -23.30
CA ASN A 285 -16.21 -42.83 -22.68
C ASN A 285 -15.36 -41.63 -23.11
N LEU A 286 -15.04 -40.72 -22.19
CA LEU A 286 -13.91 -39.80 -22.34
C LEU A 286 -12.80 -40.25 -21.39
N ASN A 287 -11.70 -40.71 -21.98
CA ASN A 287 -10.48 -41.10 -21.28
C ASN A 287 -9.93 -39.92 -20.45
N PRO A 288 -9.63 -40.10 -19.15
CA PRO A 288 -8.83 -39.14 -18.40
C PRO A 288 -7.36 -39.44 -18.64
N GLY A 289 -6.77 -38.82 -19.66
CA GLY A 289 -5.38 -39.06 -20.02
C GLY A 289 -4.78 -37.91 -20.80
N GLN A 290 -4.50 -36.79 -20.14
CA GLN A 290 -3.37 -35.88 -20.41
C GLN A 290 -3.33 -34.76 -19.37
N ASN A 291 -2.78 -35.06 -18.19
CA ASN A 291 -2.18 -34.03 -17.35
C ASN A 291 -0.89 -33.56 -18.02
N ASN A 292 -0.97 -32.55 -18.89
CA ASN A 292 0.22 -31.82 -19.34
C ASN A 292 0.73 -30.94 -18.19
N LYS A 293 1.41 -31.58 -17.24
CA LYS A 293 2.28 -30.95 -16.26
C LYS A 293 3.51 -30.47 -17.02
N VAL A 294 3.47 -29.24 -17.54
CA VAL A 294 4.67 -28.59 -18.08
C VAL A 294 5.56 -28.24 -16.89
N VAL A 295 6.45 -29.17 -16.57
CA VAL A 295 7.56 -28.96 -15.64
C VAL A 295 8.61 -28.13 -16.38
N PHE A 296 8.77 -26.87 -16.02
CA PHE A 296 9.95 -26.10 -16.42
C PHE A 296 11.09 -26.49 -15.49
N GLU A 297 11.89 -27.48 -15.89
CA GLU A 297 13.22 -27.68 -15.31
C GLU A 297 14.14 -26.55 -15.81
N LEU A 298 14.35 -25.55 -14.97
CA LEU A 298 15.46 -24.62 -15.14
C LEU A 298 16.75 -25.38 -14.78
N ASN A 299 17.41 -25.91 -15.80
CA ASN A 299 18.77 -26.41 -15.68
C ASN A 299 19.70 -25.20 -15.47
N VAL A 300 19.92 -24.84 -14.21
CA VAL A 300 20.91 -23.82 -13.81
C VAL A 300 22.30 -24.48 -13.87
N ASN A 301 22.80 -24.69 -15.08
CA ASN A 301 24.20 -25.04 -15.27
C ASN A 301 25.08 -23.84 -14.90
N SER A 302 26.06 -24.15 -14.05
CA SER A 302 27.00 -23.33 -13.28
C SER A 302 28.00 -22.49 -14.08
N HIS A 303 27.62 -21.94 -15.24
CA HIS A 303 28.54 -21.24 -16.14
C HIS A 303 28.11 -19.84 -16.61
N LYS A 304 27.44 -19.04 -15.76
CA LYS A 304 27.15 -17.62 -16.10
C LYS A 304 27.35 -16.57 -15.00
N PHE A 305 27.95 -16.91 -13.86
CA PHE A 305 28.33 -15.91 -12.85
C PHE A 305 29.82 -15.48 -12.90
N SER A 306 30.65 -16.19 -13.68
CA SER A 306 32.04 -15.83 -13.92
C SER A 306 32.19 -14.61 -14.85
N THR A 307 31.22 -14.40 -15.74
CA THR A 307 31.30 -13.38 -16.81
C THR A 307 31.15 -11.95 -16.29
N VAL A 308 30.43 -11.74 -15.18
CA VAL A 308 30.21 -10.40 -14.60
C VAL A 308 31.44 -9.88 -13.86
N LYS A 309 32.20 -10.76 -13.19
CA LYS A 309 33.51 -10.40 -12.61
C LYS A 309 34.55 -10.09 -13.68
N ILE A 310 34.49 -10.78 -14.81
CA ILE A 310 35.34 -10.51 -15.97
C ILE A 310 34.98 -9.15 -16.58
N LEU A 311 33.70 -8.79 -16.70
CA LEU A 311 33.27 -7.50 -17.24
C LEU A 311 33.83 -6.31 -16.44
N HIS A 312 33.84 -6.39 -15.10
CA HIS A 312 34.38 -5.32 -14.25
C HIS A 312 35.91 -5.17 -14.37
N ASN A 313 36.64 -6.26 -14.56
CA ASN A 313 38.12 -6.24 -14.66
C ASN A 313 38.63 -6.02 -16.09
N THR A 314 37.89 -6.45 -17.12
CA THR A 314 38.26 -6.28 -18.53
C THR A 314 38.05 -4.83 -18.99
N ILE A 315 37.03 -4.14 -18.48
CA ILE A 315 36.77 -2.72 -18.80
C ILE A 315 37.86 -1.80 -18.21
N MET A 316 38.47 -2.18 -17.07
CA MET A 316 39.60 -1.44 -16.49
C MET A 316 40.92 -1.64 -17.25
N ALA A 317 41.03 -2.71 -18.06
CA ALA A 317 42.28 -3.10 -18.73
C ALA A 317 42.31 -2.78 -20.23
N ALA A 318 41.16 -2.59 -20.88
CA ALA A 318 41.06 -2.37 -22.31
C ALA A 318 40.52 -0.97 -22.61
N LEU A 319 41.41 0.02 -22.74
CA LEU A 319 41.30 1.21 -23.62
C LEU A 319 42.45 2.21 -23.30
N PRO A 320 43.56 2.20 -24.06
CA PRO A 320 44.53 3.28 -24.01
C PRO A 320 43.99 4.47 -24.84
N GLY A 321 43.43 5.50 -24.19
CA GLY A 321 43.12 6.75 -24.90
C GLY A 321 42.02 7.66 -24.33
N SER A 322 41.20 7.22 -23.38
CA SER A 322 40.11 8.03 -22.78
C SER A 322 40.22 8.12 -21.25
N GLY A 323 41.44 8.00 -20.73
CA GLY A 323 41.71 7.84 -19.30
C GLY A 323 41.23 9.00 -18.42
N LEU A 324 41.19 10.24 -18.91
CA LEU A 324 40.88 11.40 -18.08
C LEU A 324 39.41 11.49 -17.65
N LEU A 325 38.46 11.16 -18.53
CA LEU A 325 37.02 11.24 -18.21
C LEU A 325 36.58 10.09 -17.31
N TYR A 326 37.15 8.89 -17.54
CA TYR A 326 36.90 7.71 -16.73
C TYR A 326 37.58 7.78 -15.36
N TYR A 327 38.82 8.32 -15.27
CA TYR A 327 39.44 8.61 -13.98
C TYR A 327 38.66 9.67 -13.21
N LEU A 328 38.15 10.74 -13.87
CA LEU A 328 37.32 11.73 -13.18
C LEU A 328 36.03 11.12 -12.63
N LEU A 329 35.35 10.26 -13.41
CA LEU A 329 34.13 9.56 -12.96
C LEU A 329 34.41 8.56 -11.84
N ALA A 330 35.52 7.82 -11.91
CA ALA A 330 35.95 6.91 -10.84
C ALA A 330 36.38 7.67 -9.57
N LEU A 331 37.07 8.81 -9.72
CA LEU A 331 37.48 9.68 -8.63
C LEU A 331 36.25 10.33 -7.97
N LEU A 332 35.27 10.79 -8.75
CA LEU A 332 33.99 11.32 -8.26
C LEU A 332 33.16 10.24 -7.53
N MET A 333 33.20 8.98 -7.99
CA MET A 333 32.58 7.86 -7.27
C MET A 333 33.28 7.57 -5.94
N SER A 334 34.62 7.67 -5.88
CA SER A 334 35.39 7.51 -4.64
C SER A 334 35.19 8.66 -3.64
N LEU A 335 34.95 9.88 -4.13
CA LEU A 335 34.68 11.06 -3.30
C LEU A 335 33.22 11.14 -2.82
N SER A 336 32.25 10.57 -3.55
CA SER A 336 30.84 10.50 -3.10
C SER A 336 30.60 9.49 -1.97
N TRP A 337 31.58 8.63 -1.68
CA TRP A 337 31.58 7.73 -0.53
C TRP A 337 31.96 8.42 0.79
N SER A 338 32.56 9.61 0.74
CA SER A 338 32.77 10.45 1.93
C SER A 338 31.65 11.48 2.03
N GLU A 339 30.81 11.33 3.05
CA GLU A 339 29.73 12.25 3.40
C GLU A 339 30.25 13.69 3.60
N GLN A 340 30.20 14.53 2.56
CA GLN A 340 30.18 16.00 2.62
C GLN A 340 30.26 16.52 1.18
N PHE A 341 29.16 17.03 0.59
CA PHE A 341 29.10 18.17 -0.34
C PHE A 341 27.77 18.18 -1.15
N PRO A 342 27.08 19.34 -1.32
CA PRO A 342 25.86 19.45 -2.11
C PRO A 342 26.13 19.55 -3.63
N LEU A 343 25.44 18.72 -4.40
CA LEU A 343 25.63 18.40 -5.83
C LEU A 343 24.85 19.31 -6.81
N CYS A 344 24.70 20.61 -6.54
CA CYS A 344 23.91 21.49 -7.42
C CYS A 344 24.70 22.17 -8.54
N ASP A 345 26.03 22.30 -8.45
CA ASP A 345 26.77 23.21 -9.36
C ASP A 345 27.61 22.53 -10.46
N PHE A 346 27.60 21.20 -10.59
CA PHE A 346 28.45 20.49 -11.56
C PHE A 346 27.78 20.11 -12.89
N LEU A 347 26.50 20.44 -13.07
CA LEU A 347 25.72 19.98 -14.24
C LEU A 347 26.04 20.71 -15.56
N TRP A 348 26.98 21.67 -15.58
CA TRP A 348 27.23 22.53 -16.75
C TRP A 348 28.50 22.22 -17.56
N ILE A 349 29.31 21.21 -17.17
CA ILE A 349 30.64 20.98 -17.78
C ILE A 349 30.68 19.79 -18.78
N LEU A 350 29.62 18.98 -18.91
CA LEU A 350 29.68 17.70 -19.66
C LEU A 350 28.83 17.61 -20.94
N LEU A 351 28.52 18.73 -21.59
CA LEU A 351 27.97 18.73 -22.95
C LEU A 351 29.02 19.27 -23.95
N PRO A 352 29.62 18.45 -24.82
CA PRO A 352 30.32 19.00 -25.98
C PRO A 352 29.29 19.56 -26.95
N GLY A 353 29.20 20.89 -27.00
CA GLY A 353 28.51 21.60 -28.06
C GLY A 353 29.31 21.49 -29.36
N SER A 354 28.74 20.84 -30.36
CA SER A 354 29.21 20.82 -31.74
C SER A 354 29.02 22.19 -32.39
N HIS A 355 30.10 22.75 -32.93
CA HIS A 355 30.05 23.58 -34.13
C HIS A 355 30.17 22.69 -35.36
#